data_AF-A0A7V7MNU9-F1
#
_entry.id   AF-A0A7V7MNU9-F1
#
_cell.length_a   1.000
_cell.length_b   1.000
_cell.length_c   1.000
_cell.angle_alpha   90.00
_cell.angle_beta   90.00
_cell.angle_gamma   90.00
#
_symmetry.space_group_name_H-M   'P 1'
#
loop_
_entity.id
_entity.type
_entity.pdbx_description
1 polymer ?
#
loop_
_entity_poly.entity_id
_entity_poly.type
_entity_poly.pdbx_seq_one_letter_code
_entity_poly.pdbx_strand_id
1 'polypeptide(L)'
;MSQARNALEGLLDLCDQIRGLQASASEAGAQDLDRRRQRAQDAVAKLRNHVFGHLPKLNQDSRASHLGDLELLTLAMLFHHRLSNGLKPLLGQELVGLLHLAGFNRSDAMAALDRHGEFRQAPWLRAQTPDPTAFDPLEWEFSLTPAAMTLFWPGEGPAESSQEQEVRTYRHEEDYFWDLFRWRRLCQLRSEALFEDDTQDRRAEKPPVRAARHRARDAWLGIRARLAATRGGAEFCLERFRLDQRLNQHEWLVVLHLLFEDYFRGMPFADYHECLHLICDARIDVFRQRRLLDRNGRLIRSGLVLSENSFRETAQPTDVQLYLADWASKSLVAGLNHLPRLDSRDLDPFTSDSP
;
A
#
# COMPACT_ATOMS: atom_id res chain seq x y z
N MET A 1 -29.06 16.88 16.01
CA MET A 1 -28.25 16.65 14.79
C MET A 1 -27.47 17.88 14.33
N SER A 2 -28.05 19.09 14.33
CA SER A 2 -27.32 20.33 13.96
C SER A 2 -26.09 20.63 14.83
N GLN A 3 -26.18 20.46 16.16
CA GLN A 3 -25.03 20.70 17.06
C GLN A 3 -23.86 19.71 16.88
N ALA A 4 -24.14 18.43 16.62
CA ALA A 4 -23.10 17.43 16.37
C ALA A 4 -22.37 17.66 15.04
N ARG A 5 -23.09 18.16 14.02
CA ARG A 5 -22.49 18.54 12.74
C ARG A 5 -21.59 19.76 12.87
N ASN A 6 -22.05 20.81 13.58
CA ASN A 6 -21.24 22.00 13.85
C ASN A 6 -20.01 21.68 14.71
N ALA A 7 -20.14 20.74 15.67
CA ALA A 7 -19.02 20.27 16.48
C ALA A 7 -17.96 19.54 15.64
N LEU A 8 -18.39 18.71 14.68
CA LEU A 8 -17.49 18.00 13.78
C LEU A 8 -16.81 18.96 12.79
N GLU A 9 -17.54 19.91 12.20
CA GLU A 9 -16.96 20.94 11.32
C GLU A 9 -15.89 21.75 12.07
N GLY A 10 -16.16 22.18 13.30
CA GLY A 10 -15.16 22.87 14.14
C GLY A 10 -13.96 22.01 14.53
N LEU A 11 -14.13 20.68 14.65
CA LEU A 11 -13.02 19.75 14.89
C LEU A 11 -12.10 19.64 13.68
N LEU A 12 -12.68 19.58 12.47
CA LEU A 12 -11.94 19.48 11.23
C LEU A 12 -11.16 20.78 10.96
N ASP A 13 -11.80 21.94 11.15
CA ASP A 13 -11.16 23.25 11.04
C ASP A 13 -9.95 23.39 11.99
N LEU A 14 -10.06 22.86 13.21
CA LEU A 14 -8.96 22.85 14.16
C LEU A 14 -7.81 21.93 13.70
N CYS A 15 -8.13 20.77 13.15
CA CYS A 15 -7.11 19.86 12.59
C CYS A 15 -6.37 20.51 11.41
N ASP A 16 -7.09 21.22 10.54
CA ASP A 16 -6.51 22.00 9.45
C ASP A 16 -5.61 23.13 9.96
N GLN A 17 -6.04 23.87 11.00
CA GLN A 17 -5.22 24.90 11.62
C GLN A 17 -3.91 24.35 12.19
N ILE A 18 -3.94 23.19 12.87
CA ILE A 18 -2.74 22.57 13.43
C ILE A 18 -1.79 22.09 12.32
N ARG A 19 -2.32 21.55 11.22
CA ARG A 19 -1.49 21.18 10.05
C ARG A 19 -0.92 22.40 9.35
N GLY A 20 -1.70 23.47 9.22
CA GLY A 20 -1.25 24.75 8.67
C GLY A 20 -0.09 25.35 9.46
N LEU A 21 -0.07 25.18 10.80
CA LEU A 21 1.08 25.59 11.62
C LEU A 21 2.37 24.86 11.26
N GLN A 22 2.30 23.58 10.88
CA GLN A 22 3.46 22.81 10.45
C GLN A 22 3.99 23.29 9.09
N ALA A 23 3.10 23.63 8.16
CA ALA A 23 3.48 24.13 6.83
C ALA A 23 4.01 25.57 6.89
N SER A 24 3.40 26.45 7.70
CA SER A 24 3.80 27.86 7.84
C SER A 24 5.02 28.09 8.73
N ALA A 25 5.52 27.07 9.42
CA ALA A 25 6.70 27.17 10.29
C ALA A 25 7.97 27.63 9.53
N SER A 26 8.01 27.45 8.21
CA SER A 26 9.13 27.85 7.35
C SER A 26 9.01 29.27 6.77
N GLU A 27 7.82 29.89 6.79
CA GLU A 27 7.53 31.12 6.03
C GLU A 27 7.01 32.28 6.91
N ALA A 28 6.40 31.99 8.06
CA ALA A 28 5.80 33.00 8.93
C ALA A 28 6.79 33.52 9.99
N GLY A 29 6.70 34.80 10.34
CA GLY A 29 7.49 35.41 11.42
C GLY A 29 7.17 34.79 12.78
N ALA A 30 8.18 34.64 13.64
CA ALA A 30 8.08 33.94 14.94
C ALA A 30 6.89 34.38 15.82
N GLN A 31 6.58 35.68 15.85
CA GLN A 31 5.48 36.23 16.65
C GLN A 31 4.08 35.84 16.15
N ASP A 32 3.91 35.66 14.84
CA ASP A 32 2.63 35.22 14.26
C ASP A 32 2.41 33.72 14.48
N LEU A 33 3.48 32.93 14.35
CA LEU A 33 3.47 31.50 14.68
C LEU A 33 3.11 31.26 16.15
N ASP A 34 3.71 31.99 17.08
CA ASP A 34 3.42 31.86 18.52
C ASP A 34 1.95 32.21 18.84
N ARG A 35 1.40 33.27 18.23
CA ARG A 35 -0.01 33.64 18.41
C ARG A 35 -0.96 32.58 17.87
N ARG A 36 -0.66 32.02 16.69
CA ARG A 36 -1.50 30.96 16.09
C ARG A 36 -1.39 29.66 16.89
N ARG A 37 -0.21 29.33 17.39
CA ARG A 37 0.01 28.19 18.30
C ARG A 37 -0.81 28.35 19.58
N GLN A 38 -0.76 29.52 20.22
CA GLN A 38 -1.54 29.78 21.43
C GLN A 38 -3.04 29.63 21.17
N ARG A 39 -3.55 30.13 20.04
CA ARG A 39 -4.98 29.96 19.66
C ARG A 39 -5.36 28.49 19.47
N ALA A 40 -4.51 27.70 18.82
CA ALA A 40 -4.74 26.26 18.65
C ALA A 40 -4.76 25.53 20.00
N GLN A 41 -3.84 25.88 20.91
CA GLN A 41 -3.81 25.32 22.27
C GLN A 41 -5.06 25.67 23.08
N ASP A 42 -5.50 26.94 23.03
CA ASP A 42 -6.72 27.40 23.70
C ASP A 42 -7.98 26.70 23.15
N ALA A 43 -8.01 26.39 21.85
CA ALA A 43 -9.08 25.63 21.21
C ALA A 43 -9.06 24.15 21.61
N VAL A 44 -7.87 23.55 21.69
CA VAL A 44 -7.69 22.16 22.16
C VAL A 44 -8.17 21.98 23.59
N ALA A 45 -7.86 22.92 24.49
CA ALA A 45 -8.34 22.90 25.88
C ALA A 45 -9.88 22.91 26.01
N LYS A 46 -10.59 23.35 24.97
CA LYS A 46 -12.06 23.44 24.93
C LYS A 46 -12.71 22.23 24.24
N LEU A 47 -11.94 21.38 23.56
CA LEU A 47 -12.43 20.25 22.74
C LEU A 47 -13.34 19.29 23.51
N ARG A 48 -12.94 18.89 24.72
CA ARG A 48 -13.71 17.92 25.52
C ARG A 48 -15.15 18.36 25.72
N ASN A 49 -15.35 19.61 26.14
CA ASN A 49 -16.67 20.11 26.50
C ASN A 49 -17.46 20.65 25.29
N HIS A 50 -16.79 21.20 24.27
CA HIS A 50 -17.44 21.88 23.14
C HIS A 50 -17.58 21.01 21.89
N VAL A 51 -16.84 19.90 21.79
CA VAL A 51 -16.85 19.04 20.62
C VAL A 51 -17.15 17.61 21.02
N PHE A 52 -16.29 16.99 21.82
CA PHE A 52 -16.43 15.56 22.17
C PHE A 52 -17.69 15.28 22.99
N GLY A 53 -18.05 16.19 23.90
CA GLY A 53 -19.30 16.10 24.68
C GLY A 53 -20.58 16.15 23.82
N HIS A 54 -20.50 16.63 22.59
CA HIS A 54 -21.63 16.68 21.66
C HIS A 54 -21.63 15.54 20.63
N LEU A 55 -20.63 14.64 20.65
CA LEU A 55 -20.59 13.45 19.81
C LEU A 55 -21.28 12.27 20.52
N PRO A 56 -22.48 11.85 20.06
CA PRO A 56 -23.32 10.92 20.81
C PRO A 56 -22.69 9.53 20.99
N LYS A 57 -21.96 9.04 20.00
CA LYS A 57 -21.31 7.71 20.07
C LYS A 57 -20.09 7.67 21.00
N LEU A 58 -19.43 8.81 21.19
CA LEU A 58 -18.28 8.94 22.08
C LEU A 58 -18.70 8.90 23.56
N ASN A 59 -19.89 9.43 23.87
CA ASN A 59 -20.49 9.34 25.21
C ASN A 59 -21.18 7.99 25.49
N GLN A 60 -21.59 7.26 24.46
CA GLN A 60 -22.27 5.96 24.59
C GLN A 60 -21.29 4.80 24.72
N ASP A 61 -20.09 4.93 24.16
CA ASP A 61 -19.04 3.92 24.28
C ASP A 61 -18.24 4.10 25.58
N SER A 62 -18.45 3.17 26.51
CA SER A 62 -17.76 3.14 27.82
C SER A 62 -16.23 3.14 27.72
N ARG A 63 -15.62 2.70 26.62
CA ARG A 63 -14.16 2.74 26.43
C ARG A 63 -13.72 4.09 25.87
N ALA A 64 -14.53 4.69 24.99
CA ALA A 64 -14.25 6.01 24.44
C ALA A 64 -14.37 7.12 25.49
N SER A 65 -15.25 6.95 26.49
CA SER A 65 -15.43 7.92 27.58
C SER A 65 -14.22 8.04 28.53
N HIS A 66 -13.32 7.06 28.52
CA HIS A 66 -12.09 7.06 29.33
C HIS A 66 -10.88 7.66 28.60
N LEU A 67 -11.01 8.00 27.31
CA LEU A 67 -9.91 8.60 26.55
C LEU A 67 -9.60 10.01 27.09
N GLY A 68 -8.31 10.30 27.24
CA GLY A 68 -7.80 11.63 27.55
C GLY A 68 -7.86 12.56 26.33
N ASP A 69 -7.58 13.85 26.54
CA ASP A 69 -7.64 14.85 25.46
C ASP A 69 -6.59 14.61 24.37
N LEU A 70 -5.45 14.04 24.77
CA LEU A 70 -4.38 13.65 23.85
C LEU A 70 -4.84 12.52 22.94
N GLU A 71 -5.43 11.46 23.50
CA GLU A 71 -5.95 10.33 22.73
C GLU A 71 -7.07 10.75 21.78
N LEU A 72 -8.01 11.56 22.28
CA LEU A 72 -9.13 12.06 21.49
C LEU A 72 -8.68 12.96 20.34
N LEU A 73 -7.71 13.86 20.57
CA LEU A 73 -7.13 14.66 19.50
C LEU A 73 -6.34 13.80 18.51
N THR A 74 -5.63 12.77 18.98
CA THR A 74 -4.93 11.82 18.10
C THR A 74 -5.90 11.14 17.15
N LEU A 75 -7.03 10.65 17.67
CA LEU A 75 -8.08 10.04 16.85
C LEU A 75 -8.69 11.05 15.86
N ALA A 76 -8.93 12.29 16.30
CA ALA A 76 -9.45 13.35 15.44
C ALA A 76 -8.48 13.70 14.30
N MET A 77 -7.17 13.77 14.57
CA MET A 77 -6.15 14.06 13.55
C MET A 77 -6.06 12.95 12.50
N LEU A 78 -6.19 11.69 12.92
CA LEU A 78 -6.22 10.55 12.00
C LEU A 78 -7.55 10.46 11.25
N PHE A 79 -8.67 10.88 11.87
CA PHE A 79 -9.98 11.00 11.23
C PHE A 79 -9.93 12.01 10.10
N HIS A 80 -9.41 13.20 10.41
CA HIS A 80 -9.17 14.25 9.44
C HIS A 80 -8.21 13.78 8.34
N HIS A 81 -7.09 13.13 8.69
CA HIS A 81 -6.16 12.59 7.69
C HIS A 81 -6.87 11.65 6.72
N ARG A 82 -7.72 10.76 7.24
CA ARG A 82 -8.42 9.77 6.45
C ARG A 82 -9.43 10.40 5.50
N LEU A 83 -10.09 11.48 5.91
CA LEU A 83 -11.01 12.22 5.04
C LEU A 83 -10.27 12.94 3.91
N SER A 84 -9.12 13.56 4.20
CA SER A 84 -8.35 14.32 3.19
C SER A 84 -7.52 13.44 2.26
N ASN A 85 -6.92 12.36 2.78
CA ASN A 85 -5.88 11.57 2.10
C ASN A 85 -6.23 10.08 1.95
N GLY A 86 -7.48 9.69 2.22
CA GLY A 86 -7.93 8.31 2.09
C GLY A 86 -7.30 7.35 3.11
N LEU A 87 -6.91 6.15 2.68
CA LEU A 87 -6.43 5.10 3.59
C LEU A 87 -4.94 5.19 3.97
N LYS A 88 -4.25 6.26 3.57
CA LYS A 88 -2.83 6.42 3.87
C LYS A 88 -2.64 6.55 5.38
N PRO A 89 -1.75 5.75 6.01
CA PRO A 89 -1.46 5.90 7.42
C PRO A 89 -0.55 7.12 7.66
N LEU A 90 -0.58 7.65 8.88
CA LEU A 90 0.28 8.74 9.33
C LEU A 90 1.48 8.19 10.09
N LEU A 91 2.67 8.76 9.90
CA LEU A 91 3.84 8.34 10.66
C LEU A 91 3.76 8.85 12.11
N GLY A 92 4.28 8.08 13.06
CA GLY A 92 4.34 8.44 14.47
C GLY A 92 5.08 9.76 14.70
N GLN A 93 6.17 10.00 13.98
CA GLN A 93 6.88 11.29 14.03
C GLN A 93 6.00 12.48 13.62
N GLU A 94 5.13 12.29 12.63
CA GLU A 94 4.22 13.34 12.16
C GLU A 94 3.11 13.58 13.18
N LEU A 95 2.55 12.50 13.76
CA LEU A 95 1.54 12.59 14.82
C LEU A 95 2.09 13.33 16.04
N VAL A 96 3.27 12.94 16.52
CA VAL A 96 3.91 13.58 17.68
C VAL A 96 4.23 15.04 17.39
N GLY A 97 4.63 15.37 16.15
CA GLY A 97 4.82 16.74 15.70
C GLY A 97 3.54 17.57 15.79
N LEU A 98 2.43 17.07 15.26
CA LEU A 98 1.12 17.74 15.27
C LEU A 98 0.58 17.91 16.70
N LEU A 99 0.68 16.88 17.55
CA LEU A 99 0.28 16.94 18.96
C LEU A 99 1.12 17.96 19.74
N HIS A 100 2.40 18.08 19.42
CA HIS A 100 3.26 19.09 20.03
C HIS A 100 2.88 20.51 19.64
N LEU A 101 2.50 20.73 18.39
CA LEU A 101 1.96 22.02 17.94
C LEU A 101 0.64 22.35 18.65
N ALA A 102 -0.18 21.33 18.91
CA ALA A 102 -1.42 21.41 19.68
C ALA A 102 -1.24 21.65 21.19
N GLY A 103 0.00 21.64 21.70
CA GLY A 103 0.32 21.95 23.10
C GLY A 103 0.62 20.76 24.00
N PHE A 104 0.64 19.54 23.47
CA PHE A 104 1.02 18.36 24.24
C PHE A 104 2.55 18.19 24.30
N ASN A 105 3.05 17.59 25.38
CA ASN A 105 4.46 17.24 25.45
C ASN A 105 4.75 16.07 24.51
N ARG A 106 5.92 16.09 23.85
CA ARG A 106 6.35 15.01 22.96
C ARG A 106 6.49 13.68 23.70
N SER A 107 6.95 13.71 24.96
CA SER A 107 7.05 12.53 25.83
C SER A 107 5.71 11.86 26.03
N ASP A 108 4.67 12.64 26.30
CA ASP A 108 3.33 12.15 26.61
C ASP A 108 2.67 11.59 25.34
N ALA A 109 2.88 12.26 24.21
CA ALA A 109 2.45 11.79 22.90
C ALA A 109 3.13 10.47 22.49
N MET A 110 4.44 10.34 22.72
CA MET A 110 5.17 9.09 22.47
C MET A 110 4.70 7.97 23.40
N ALA A 111 4.46 8.27 24.69
CA ALA A 111 3.96 7.30 25.65
C ALA A 111 2.57 6.77 25.27
N ALA A 112 1.68 7.63 24.78
CA ALA A 112 0.36 7.22 24.30
C ALA A 112 0.43 6.31 23.06
N LEU A 113 1.43 6.51 22.20
CA LEU A 113 1.67 5.71 20.99
C LEU A 113 2.55 4.47 21.23
N ASP A 114 3.03 4.25 22.46
CA ASP A 114 3.92 3.14 22.80
C ASP A 114 3.24 1.77 22.64
N ARG A 115 4.03 0.74 22.32
CA ARG A 115 3.56 -0.65 22.10
C ARG A 115 2.81 -1.24 23.30
N HIS A 116 3.13 -0.76 24.50
CA HIS A 116 2.49 -1.19 25.73
C HIS A 116 1.44 -0.21 26.26
N GLY A 117 1.22 0.92 25.58
CA GLY A 117 0.21 1.90 25.97
C GLY A 117 -1.21 1.38 25.83
N GLU A 118 -2.06 1.69 26.81
CA GLU A 118 -3.48 1.28 26.82
C GLU A 118 -4.22 1.80 25.58
N PHE A 119 -3.92 3.03 25.16
CA PHE A 119 -4.51 3.65 23.97
C PHE A 119 -4.19 2.89 22.68
N ARG A 120 -2.98 2.32 22.57
CA ARG A 120 -2.56 1.52 21.42
C ARG A 120 -3.15 0.12 21.43
N GLN A 121 -3.34 -0.47 22.61
CA GLN A 121 -3.96 -1.78 22.76
C GLN A 121 -5.49 -1.74 22.59
N ALA A 122 -6.09 -0.55 22.75
CA ALA A 122 -7.50 -0.33 22.52
C ALA A 122 -7.87 -0.49 21.02
N PRO A 123 -9.12 -0.83 20.69
CA PRO A 123 -9.55 -1.09 19.31
C PRO A 123 -9.67 0.18 18.46
N TRP A 124 -8.97 1.26 18.79
CA TRP A 124 -9.10 2.56 18.16
C TRP A 124 -8.05 2.83 17.08
N LEU A 125 -6.84 2.31 17.30
CA LEU A 125 -5.70 2.53 16.44
C LEU A 125 -5.26 1.24 15.78
N ARG A 126 -4.93 1.34 14.49
CA ARG A 126 -4.15 0.33 13.80
C ARG A 126 -2.74 0.87 13.64
N ALA A 127 -1.80 0.23 14.34
CA ALA A 127 -0.39 0.54 14.22
C ALA A 127 0.30 -0.56 13.39
N GLN A 128 1.07 -0.16 12.39
CA GLN A 128 1.86 -1.04 11.55
C GLN A 128 3.30 -0.57 11.57
N THR A 129 4.24 -1.49 11.59
CA THR A 129 5.65 -1.17 11.37
C THR A 129 6.20 -2.10 10.30
N PRO A 130 6.94 -1.59 9.31
CA PRO A 130 7.64 -2.42 8.33
C PRO A 130 8.84 -3.17 8.94
N ASP A 131 9.24 -2.83 10.16
CA ASP A 131 10.32 -3.48 10.89
C ASP A 131 9.82 -4.13 12.20
N PRO A 132 9.81 -5.47 12.33
CA PRO A 132 9.42 -6.14 13.57
C PRO A 132 10.38 -5.87 14.74
N THR A 133 11.52 -5.23 14.48
CA THR A 133 12.49 -4.79 15.49
C THR A 133 12.39 -3.30 15.84
N ALA A 134 11.49 -2.54 15.20
CA ALA A 134 11.26 -1.14 15.56
C ALA A 134 10.58 -1.04 16.93
N PHE A 135 11.33 -0.58 17.92
CA PHE A 135 10.81 -0.29 19.26
C PHE A 135 10.30 1.15 19.39
N ASP A 136 10.71 2.05 18.49
CA ASP A 136 10.39 3.47 18.58
C ASP A 136 8.99 3.76 17.99
N PRO A 137 8.03 4.27 18.77
CA PRO A 137 6.70 4.64 18.27
C PRO A 137 6.73 5.69 17.15
N LEU A 138 7.81 6.46 16.99
CA LEU A 138 7.97 7.44 15.92
C LEU A 138 8.09 6.81 14.53
N GLU A 139 8.60 5.57 14.45
CA GLU A 139 8.82 4.81 13.21
C GLU A 139 7.56 4.04 12.75
N TRP A 140 6.50 4.04 13.56
CA TRP A 140 5.30 3.27 13.26
C TRP A 140 4.31 4.11 12.45
N GLU A 141 3.56 3.43 11.61
CA GLU A 141 2.48 3.98 10.81
C GLU A 141 1.15 3.74 11.54
N PHE A 142 0.36 4.80 11.72
CA PHE A 142 -0.88 4.79 12.46
C PHE A 142 -2.07 5.14 11.56
N SER A 143 -3.14 4.39 11.70
CA SER A 143 -4.41 4.65 11.02
C SER A 143 -5.58 4.38 11.97
N LEU A 144 -6.74 4.98 11.69
CA LEU A 144 -7.96 4.68 12.45
C LEU A 144 -8.50 3.31 12.10
N THR A 145 -8.95 2.61 13.13
CA THR A 145 -9.83 1.46 12.96
C THR A 145 -11.24 1.91 12.55
N PRO A 146 -12.04 1.02 11.94
CA PRO A 146 -13.45 1.30 11.69
C PRO A 146 -14.23 1.59 12.97
N ALA A 147 -13.88 0.94 14.10
CA ALA A 147 -14.50 1.23 15.39
C ALA A 147 -14.29 2.70 15.79
N ALA A 148 -13.08 3.24 15.66
CA ALA A 148 -12.82 4.64 15.94
C ALA A 148 -13.50 5.59 14.97
N MET A 149 -13.63 5.22 13.69
CA MET A 149 -14.37 6.03 12.70
C MET A 149 -15.83 6.25 13.11
N THR A 150 -16.47 5.23 13.68
CA THR A 150 -17.85 5.36 14.13
C THR A 150 -18.03 6.34 15.27
N LEU A 151 -16.98 6.68 16.03
CA LEU A 151 -17.07 7.67 17.12
C LEU A 151 -17.36 9.09 16.59
N PHE A 152 -16.86 9.41 15.40
CA PHE A 152 -16.95 10.74 14.79
C PHE A 152 -18.07 10.85 13.76
N TRP A 153 -18.39 9.76 13.06
CA TRP A 153 -19.40 9.75 12.00
C TRP A 153 -20.56 8.80 12.33
N PRO A 154 -21.81 9.31 12.45
CA PRO A 154 -22.97 8.48 12.75
C PRO A 154 -23.54 7.74 11.53
N GLY A 155 -23.20 8.15 10.30
CA GLY A 155 -23.58 7.43 9.08
C GLY A 155 -22.78 6.15 8.91
N GLU A 156 -23.25 5.25 8.03
CA GLU A 156 -22.42 4.21 7.44
C GLU A 156 -21.20 4.90 6.80
N GLY A 157 -20.13 5.08 7.57
CA GLY A 157 -18.80 5.31 6.99
C GLY A 157 -18.54 4.19 5.99
N PRO A 158 -17.71 4.41 4.96
CA PRO A 158 -17.43 3.38 3.96
C PRO A 158 -17.12 2.09 4.73
N ALA A 159 -18.00 1.10 4.56
CA ALA A 159 -18.03 -0.09 5.37
C ALA A 159 -16.76 -0.90 5.09
N GLU A 160 -15.67 -0.53 5.75
CA GLU A 160 -14.55 -1.42 5.94
C GLU A 160 -14.93 -2.30 7.13
N SER A 161 -15.63 -3.36 6.77
CA SER A 161 -15.74 -4.61 7.50
C SER A 161 -14.54 -4.80 8.44
N SER A 162 -14.77 -4.58 9.73
CA SER A 162 -13.96 -5.13 10.82
C SER A 162 -14.22 -6.63 10.90
N GLN A 163 -13.86 -7.33 9.83
CA GLN A 163 -13.66 -8.76 9.88
C GLN A 163 -12.16 -8.95 10.06
N GLU A 164 -11.77 -9.77 11.03
CA GLU A 164 -10.56 -10.58 10.94
C GLU A 164 -10.37 -10.93 9.48
N GLN A 165 -9.43 -10.25 8.81
CA GLN A 165 -9.34 -10.07 7.36
C GLN A 165 -10.00 -11.25 6.62
N GLU A 166 -11.33 -11.16 6.43
CA GLU A 166 -12.08 -12.30 5.90
C GLU A 166 -11.52 -12.38 4.51
N VAL A 167 -10.80 -13.47 4.23
CA VAL A 167 -10.02 -13.60 3.03
C VAL A 167 -11.04 -13.61 1.89
N ARG A 168 -11.33 -12.42 1.34
CA ARG A 168 -12.42 -12.18 0.41
C ARG A 168 -12.18 -13.08 -0.78
N THR A 169 -13.03 -14.07 -1.04
CA THR A 169 -12.80 -14.99 -2.15
C THR A 169 -12.81 -14.26 -3.50
N TYR A 170 -12.21 -14.86 -4.52
CA TYR A 170 -12.38 -14.41 -5.89
C TYR A 170 -13.82 -14.68 -6.34
N ARG A 171 -14.45 -13.72 -7.05
CA ARG A 171 -15.77 -13.94 -7.65
C ARG A 171 -15.62 -14.72 -8.95
N HIS A 172 -14.64 -14.35 -9.76
CA HIS A 172 -14.28 -14.98 -11.02
C HIS A 172 -12.76 -15.01 -11.21
N GLU A 173 -12.27 -15.80 -12.17
CA GLU A 173 -10.84 -15.90 -12.50
C GLU A 173 -10.22 -14.56 -12.94
N GLU A 174 -11.02 -13.67 -13.51
CA GLU A 174 -10.60 -12.31 -13.89
C GLU A 174 -10.12 -11.48 -12.68
N ASP A 175 -10.76 -11.62 -11.51
CA ASP A 175 -10.30 -10.95 -10.30
C ASP A 175 -8.90 -11.44 -9.89
N TYR A 176 -8.63 -12.73 -10.09
CA TYR A 176 -7.33 -13.35 -9.82
C TYR A 176 -6.28 -12.87 -10.83
N PHE A 177 -6.64 -12.78 -12.11
CA PHE A 177 -5.79 -12.21 -13.16
C PHE A 177 -5.37 -10.76 -12.82
N TRP A 178 -6.30 -9.91 -12.40
CA TRP A 178 -6.00 -8.53 -12.02
C TRP A 178 -5.11 -8.43 -10.77
N ASP A 179 -5.32 -9.30 -9.80
CA ASP A 179 -4.43 -9.40 -8.65
C ASP A 179 -3.00 -9.79 -9.05
N LEU A 180 -2.83 -10.75 -9.98
CA LEU A 180 -1.53 -11.13 -10.51
C LEU A 180 -0.87 -9.99 -11.32
N PHE A 181 -1.66 -9.22 -12.06
CA PHE A 181 -1.18 -8.02 -12.76
C PHE A 181 -0.64 -6.96 -11.77
N ARG A 182 -1.42 -6.66 -10.73
CA ARG A 182 -1.00 -5.75 -9.66
C ARG A 182 0.28 -6.22 -8.98
N TRP A 183 0.36 -7.51 -8.68
CA TRP A 183 1.55 -8.11 -8.09
C TRP A 183 2.77 -7.99 -9.01
N ARG A 184 2.62 -8.26 -10.31
CA ARG A 184 3.68 -8.08 -11.32
C ARG A 184 4.17 -6.63 -11.35
N ARG A 185 3.28 -5.64 -11.28
CA ARG A 185 3.66 -4.21 -11.23
C ARG A 185 4.44 -3.88 -9.95
N LEU A 186 4.06 -4.42 -8.80
CA LEU A 186 4.83 -4.26 -7.57
C LEU A 186 6.24 -4.87 -7.69
N CYS A 187 6.38 -6.01 -8.37
CA CYS A 187 7.68 -6.59 -8.66
C CYS A 187 8.52 -5.72 -9.62
N GLN A 188 7.89 -5.05 -10.59
CA GLN A 188 8.58 -4.08 -11.44
C GLN A 188 9.08 -2.88 -10.64
N LEU A 189 8.22 -2.27 -9.81
CA LEU A 189 8.64 -1.17 -8.92
C LEU A 189 9.79 -1.57 -7.99
N ARG A 190 9.79 -2.81 -7.50
CA ARG A 190 10.92 -3.38 -6.74
C ARG A 190 12.18 -3.46 -7.60
N SER A 191 12.07 -3.96 -8.83
CA SER A 191 13.17 -4.07 -9.78
C SER A 191 13.76 -2.70 -10.13
N GLU A 192 12.90 -1.72 -10.43
CA GLU A 192 13.27 -0.32 -10.70
C GLU A 192 14.03 0.27 -9.50
N ALA A 193 13.50 0.11 -8.28
CA ALA A 193 14.19 0.56 -7.06
C ALA A 193 15.53 -0.17 -6.83
N LEU A 194 15.67 -1.42 -7.27
CA LEU A 194 16.89 -2.21 -7.11
C LEU A 194 17.97 -1.87 -8.13
N PHE A 195 17.63 -1.68 -9.40
CA PHE A 195 18.59 -1.69 -10.52
C PHE A 195 18.67 -0.39 -11.32
N GLU A 196 17.70 0.52 -11.21
CA GLU A 196 17.84 1.82 -11.88
C GLU A 196 18.77 2.73 -11.07
N ASP A 197 19.83 3.22 -11.71
CA ASP A 197 20.73 4.22 -11.16
C ASP A 197 20.07 5.61 -11.14
N ASP A 198 20.52 6.45 -10.20
CA ASP A 198 20.05 7.81 -9.84
C ASP A 198 20.17 8.86 -10.97
N THR A 199 20.38 8.44 -12.22
CA THR A 199 20.97 9.27 -13.27
C THR A 199 19.99 10.00 -14.18
N GLN A 200 18.66 9.84 -14.08
CA GLN A 200 17.80 10.52 -15.07
C GLN A 200 16.45 11.14 -14.67
N ASP A 201 15.88 10.94 -13.47
CA ASP A 201 14.70 11.74 -13.08
C ASP A 201 14.51 11.85 -11.56
N ARG A 202 14.95 12.97 -10.98
CA ARG A 202 14.82 13.32 -9.55
C ARG A 202 13.42 13.84 -9.17
N ARG A 203 12.36 13.45 -9.88
CA ARG A 203 11.01 14.05 -9.68
C ARG A 203 9.98 13.14 -9.02
N ALA A 204 10.26 11.85 -8.85
CA ALA A 204 9.42 10.95 -8.05
C ALA A 204 10.25 10.33 -6.92
N GLU A 205 9.81 10.47 -5.67
CA GLU A 205 10.38 9.73 -4.54
C GLU A 205 10.21 8.23 -4.80
N LYS A 206 11.27 7.55 -5.24
CA LYS A 206 11.25 6.10 -5.41
C LYS A 206 11.04 5.45 -4.04
N PRO A 207 10.10 4.49 -3.90
CA PRO A 207 9.91 3.81 -2.64
C PRO A 207 11.21 3.09 -2.23
N PRO A 208 11.59 3.10 -0.94
CA PRO A 208 12.80 2.42 -0.51
C PRO A 208 12.72 0.93 -0.89
N VAL A 209 13.83 0.38 -1.41
CA VAL A 209 13.94 -1.01 -1.89
C VAL A 209 13.31 -2.02 -0.93
N ARG A 210 13.56 -1.85 0.38
CA ARG A 210 13.01 -2.71 1.43
C ARG A 210 11.48 -2.68 1.44
N ALA A 211 10.87 -1.49 1.36
CA ALA A 211 9.41 -1.34 1.32
C ALA A 211 8.81 -1.92 0.04
N ALA A 212 9.44 -1.70 -1.13
CA ALA A 212 8.98 -2.26 -2.40
C ALA A 212 9.01 -3.81 -2.38
N ARG A 213 10.08 -4.40 -1.80
CA ARG A 213 10.19 -5.84 -1.60
C ARG A 213 9.10 -6.39 -0.67
N HIS A 214 8.85 -5.74 0.46
CA HIS A 214 7.78 -6.15 1.38
C HIS A 214 6.41 -6.08 0.73
N ARG A 215 6.07 -4.98 0.04
CA ARG A 215 4.80 -4.82 -0.68
C ARG A 215 4.58 -5.93 -1.71
N ALA A 216 5.59 -6.25 -2.52
CA ALA A 216 5.50 -7.32 -3.51
C ALA A 216 5.29 -8.70 -2.86
N ARG A 217 5.97 -8.96 -1.74
CA ARG A 217 5.83 -10.21 -0.97
C ARG A 217 4.45 -10.34 -0.32
N ASP A 218 3.98 -9.27 0.33
CA ASP A 218 2.70 -9.27 1.04
C ASP A 218 1.54 -9.39 0.06
N ALA A 219 1.63 -8.73 -1.10
CA ALA A 219 0.67 -8.91 -2.19
C ALA A 219 0.63 -10.37 -2.65
N TRP A 220 1.77 -11.01 -2.87
CA TRP A 220 1.81 -12.43 -3.24
C TRP A 220 1.17 -13.33 -2.18
N LEU A 221 1.52 -13.15 -0.91
CA LEU A 221 0.95 -13.93 0.19
C LEU A 221 -0.57 -13.70 0.30
N GLY A 222 -1.02 -12.46 0.13
CA GLY A 222 -2.44 -12.11 0.10
C GLY A 222 -3.17 -12.81 -1.04
N ILE A 223 -2.61 -12.83 -2.25
CA ILE A 223 -3.16 -13.55 -3.40
C ILE A 223 -3.25 -15.05 -3.13
N ARG A 224 -2.19 -15.66 -2.56
CA ARG A 224 -2.20 -17.09 -2.21
C ARG A 224 -3.25 -17.43 -1.17
N ALA A 225 -3.38 -16.62 -0.13
CA ALA A 225 -4.43 -16.77 0.88
C ALA A 225 -5.81 -16.66 0.25
N ARG A 226 -6.02 -15.63 -0.58
CA ARG A 226 -7.26 -15.36 -1.31
C ARG A 226 -7.68 -16.51 -2.21
N LEU A 227 -6.74 -17.05 -2.96
CA LEU A 227 -6.97 -18.19 -3.83
C LEU A 227 -7.32 -19.46 -3.03
N ALA A 228 -6.63 -19.70 -1.91
CA ALA A 228 -6.89 -20.85 -1.06
C ALA A 228 -8.27 -20.80 -0.38
N ALA A 229 -8.76 -19.61 -0.03
CA ALA A 229 -10.11 -19.43 0.49
C ALA A 229 -11.20 -19.53 -0.59
N THR A 230 -10.85 -19.36 -1.87
CA THR A 230 -11.80 -19.38 -2.99
C THR A 230 -12.18 -20.82 -3.34
N ARG A 231 -13.47 -21.16 -3.19
CA ARG A 231 -13.99 -22.46 -3.64
C ARG A 231 -13.80 -22.59 -5.16
N GLY A 232 -13.13 -23.66 -5.60
CA GLY A 232 -12.78 -23.87 -7.00
C GLY A 232 -11.63 -22.98 -7.52
N GLY A 233 -10.96 -22.19 -6.66
CA GLY A 233 -9.83 -21.35 -7.08
C GLY A 233 -8.65 -22.14 -7.65
N ALA A 234 -8.47 -23.40 -7.21
CA ALA A 234 -7.48 -24.31 -7.79
C ALA A 234 -7.84 -24.77 -9.22
N GLU A 235 -9.09 -24.58 -9.65
CA GLU A 235 -9.58 -24.95 -10.98
C GLU A 235 -9.47 -23.81 -11.99
N PHE A 236 -9.16 -22.59 -11.54
CA PHE A 236 -8.86 -21.45 -12.42
C PHE A 236 -7.74 -21.83 -13.40
N CYS A 237 -7.91 -21.51 -14.68
CA CYS A 237 -6.97 -21.86 -15.74
C CYS A 237 -5.55 -21.39 -15.43
N LEU A 238 -5.37 -20.17 -14.92
CA LEU A 238 -4.09 -19.61 -14.50
C LEU A 238 -3.42 -20.44 -13.40
N GLU A 239 -4.17 -20.84 -12.37
CA GLU A 239 -3.62 -21.62 -11.26
C GLU A 239 -3.36 -23.07 -11.68
N ARG A 240 -4.27 -23.68 -12.45
CA ARG A 240 -4.06 -25.01 -13.04
C ARG A 240 -2.81 -25.03 -13.90
N PHE A 241 -2.64 -24.04 -14.78
CA PHE A 241 -1.45 -23.92 -15.60
C PHE A 241 -0.19 -23.86 -14.75
N ARG A 242 -0.17 -23.03 -13.70
CA ARG A 242 0.96 -22.93 -12.76
C ARG A 242 1.26 -24.28 -12.09
N LEU A 243 0.24 -25.03 -11.69
CA LEU A 243 0.36 -26.33 -11.02
C LEU A 243 0.80 -27.44 -11.99
N ASP A 244 0.18 -27.54 -13.17
CA ASP A 244 0.48 -28.52 -14.21
C ASP A 244 1.91 -28.36 -14.72
N GLN A 245 2.32 -27.11 -14.94
CA GLN A 245 3.69 -26.77 -15.32
C GLN A 245 4.64 -26.71 -14.12
N ARG A 246 4.15 -26.98 -12.89
CA ARG A 246 4.85 -26.96 -11.59
C ARG A 246 5.75 -25.74 -11.39
N LEU A 247 5.28 -24.55 -11.75
CA LEU A 247 6.07 -23.33 -11.74
C LEU A 247 6.29 -22.82 -10.32
N ASN A 248 7.54 -22.51 -9.98
CA ASN A 248 7.85 -21.78 -8.75
C ASN A 248 7.46 -20.29 -8.90
N GLN A 249 7.55 -19.52 -7.82
CA GLN A 249 7.14 -18.11 -7.82
C GLN A 249 7.89 -17.26 -8.85
N HIS A 250 9.20 -17.45 -9.02
CA HIS A 250 10.00 -16.67 -9.97
C HIS A 250 9.68 -17.05 -11.41
N GLU A 251 9.57 -18.35 -11.68
CA GLU A 251 9.16 -18.86 -12.99
C GLU A 251 7.78 -18.34 -13.39
N TRP A 252 6.85 -18.33 -12.42
CA TRP A 252 5.51 -17.81 -12.60
C TRP A 252 5.50 -16.31 -12.89
N LEU A 253 6.32 -15.53 -12.17
CA LEU A 253 6.45 -14.10 -12.39
C LEU A 253 6.95 -13.77 -13.80
N VAL A 254 7.90 -14.54 -14.33
CA VAL A 254 8.40 -14.38 -15.71
C VAL A 254 7.29 -14.67 -16.72
N VAL A 255 6.59 -15.80 -16.56
CA VAL A 255 5.47 -16.18 -17.44
C VAL A 255 4.38 -15.10 -17.45
N LEU A 256 4.00 -14.60 -16.28
CA LEU A 256 3.03 -13.51 -16.16
C LEU A 256 3.54 -12.21 -16.76
N HIS A 257 4.81 -11.88 -16.57
CA HIS A 257 5.39 -10.68 -17.13
C HIS A 257 5.33 -10.67 -18.65
N LEU A 258 5.73 -11.77 -19.29
CA LEU A 258 5.66 -11.94 -20.75
C LEU A 258 4.21 -11.94 -21.25
N LEU A 259 3.30 -12.60 -20.53
CA LEU A 259 1.87 -12.53 -20.83
C LEU A 259 1.40 -11.06 -20.83
N PHE A 260 1.69 -10.30 -19.78
CA PHE A 260 1.21 -8.93 -19.69
C PHE A 260 1.88 -7.95 -20.68
N GLU A 261 3.13 -8.18 -21.09
CA GLU A 261 3.75 -7.40 -22.18
C GLU A 261 3.01 -7.64 -23.51
N ASP A 262 2.73 -8.90 -23.84
CA ASP A 262 1.98 -9.28 -25.04
C ASP A 262 0.57 -8.64 -25.05
N TYR A 263 -0.17 -8.77 -23.94
CA TYR A 263 -1.57 -8.32 -23.87
C TYR A 263 -1.76 -6.81 -23.70
N PHE A 264 -0.91 -6.12 -22.94
CA PHE A 264 -1.13 -4.71 -22.60
C PHE A 264 -0.24 -3.74 -23.35
N ARG A 265 1.00 -4.13 -23.69
CA ARG A 265 1.90 -3.27 -24.47
C ARG A 265 1.85 -3.55 -25.96
N GLY A 266 1.24 -4.66 -26.38
CA GLY A 266 1.26 -5.13 -27.76
C GLY A 266 2.66 -5.50 -28.23
N MET A 267 3.59 -5.70 -27.28
CA MET A 267 4.95 -6.14 -27.53
C MET A 267 5.06 -7.58 -27.01
N PRO A 268 5.09 -8.59 -27.89
CA PRO A 268 5.10 -9.99 -27.44
C PRO A 268 6.43 -10.41 -26.82
N PHE A 269 7.42 -9.51 -26.79
CA PHE A 269 8.77 -9.74 -26.31
C PHE A 269 9.13 -8.83 -25.14
N ALA A 270 9.93 -9.35 -24.22
CA ALA A 270 10.59 -8.59 -23.16
C ALA A 270 12.09 -8.88 -23.15
N ASP A 271 12.88 -7.92 -22.67
CA ASP A 271 14.33 -8.07 -22.61
C ASP A 271 14.75 -9.09 -21.53
N TYR A 272 15.78 -9.87 -21.82
CA TYR A 272 16.35 -10.83 -20.86
C TYR A 272 16.70 -10.19 -19.52
N HIS A 273 17.29 -8.99 -19.54
CA HIS A 273 17.67 -8.27 -18.34
C HIS A 273 16.47 -7.76 -17.56
N GLU A 274 15.40 -7.32 -18.24
CA GLU A 274 14.15 -6.94 -17.58
C GLU A 274 13.57 -8.13 -16.82
N CYS A 275 13.45 -9.29 -17.49
CA CYS A 275 12.96 -10.52 -16.87
C CYS A 275 13.86 -10.98 -15.69
N LEU A 276 15.19 -10.84 -15.82
CA LEU A 276 16.14 -11.22 -14.79
C LEU A 276 16.06 -10.29 -13.56
N HIS A 277 16.01 -8.99 -13.78
CA HIS A 277 15.88 -8.01 -12.70
C HIS A 277 14.53 -8.15 -11.99
N LEU A 278 13.46 -8.43 -12.75
CA LEU A 278 12.11 -8.61 -12.22
C LEU A 278 12.05 -9.71 -11.16
N ILE A 279 12.80 -10.81 -11.30
CA ILE A 279 12.78 -11.95 -10.37
C ILE A 279 13.80 -11.85 -9.23
N CYS A 280 14.61 -10.80 -9.18
CA CYS A 280 15.59 -10.60 -8.11
C CYS A 280 14.95 -9.89 -6.91
N ASP A 281 15.22 -10.39 -5.70
CA ASP A 281 14.88 -9.72 -4.44
C ASP A 281 16.02 -8.83 -3.93
N ALA A 282 17.26 -9.12 -4.35
CA ALA A 282 18.44 -8.31 -4.10
C ALA A 282 19.40 -8.35 -5.30
N ARG A 283 20.29 -7.36 -5.42
CA ARG A 283 21.31 -7.30 -6.50
C ARG A 283 22.22 -8.53 -6.54
N ILE A 284 22.50 -9.15 -5.39
CA ILE A 284 23.33 -10.35 -5.30
C ILE A 284 22.67 -11.59 -5.92
N ASP A 285 21.33 -11.60 -6.04
CA ASP A 285 20.59 -12.76 -6.55
C ASP A 285 20.73 -12.93 -8.06
N VAL A 286 21.16 -11.90 -8.79
CA VAL A 286 21.25 -11.88 -10.26
C VAL A 286 21.96 -13.13 -10.80
N PHE A 287 23.11 -13.50 -10.21
CA PHE A 287 23.87 -14.67 -10.67
C PHE A 287 23.12 -15.99 -10.45
N ARG A 288 22.38 -16.09 -9.34
CA ARG A 288 21.58 -17.27 -9.03
C ARG A 288 20.37 -17.37 -9.94
N GLN A 289 19.66 -16.26 -10.14
CA GLN A 289 18.44 -16.21 -10.95
C GLN A 289 18.73 -16.32 -12.45
N ARG A 290 19.93 -15.95 -12.90
CA ARG A 290 20.39 -16.11 -14.30
C ARG A 290 20.16 -17.52 -14.84
N ARG A 291 20.36 -18.54 -13.98
CA ARG A 291 20.18 -19.96 -14.34
C ARG A 291 18.74 -20.34 -14.68
N LEU A 292 17.75 -19.57 -14.23
CA LEU A 292 16.33 -19.82 -14.54
C LEU A 292 15.98 -19.43 -15.99
N LEU A 293 16.68 -18.42 -16.52
CA LEU A 293 16.45 -17.86 -17.86
C LEU A 293 17.52 -18.29 -18.88
N ASP A 294 18.52 -19.07 -18.46
CA ASP A 294 19.54 -19.60 -19.36
C ASP A 294 18.96 -20.72 -20.26
N ARG A 295 19.70 -21.16 -21.30
CA ARG A 295 19.25 -22.20 -22.25
C ARG A 295 18.82 -23.49 -21.55
N ASN A 296 19.52 -23.82 -20.48
CA ASN A 296 19.27 -24.99 -19.65
C ASN A 296 18.23 -24.74 -18.55
N GLY A 297 17.81 -23.48 -18.41
CA GLY A 297 16.73 -23.05 -17.54
C GLY A 297 15.42 -23.74 -17.90
N ARG A 298 14.63 -24.03 -16.88
CA ARG A 298 13.45 -24.87 -17.04
C ARG A 298 12.40 -24.27 -17.97
N LEU A 299 12.17 -22.96 -17.88
CA LEU A 299 11.20 -22.25 -18.71
C LEU A 299 11.49 -22.44 -20.20
N ILE A 300 12.75 -22.30 -20.61
CA ILE A 300 13.18 -22.47 -22.00
C ILE A 300 13.14 -23.95 -22.41
N ARG A 301 13.69 -24.87 -21.59
CA ARG A 301 13.66 -26.31 -21.92
C ARG A 301 12.25 -26.89 -22.03
N SER A 302 11.30 -26.35 -21.26
CA SER A 302 9.90 -26.77 -21.33
C SER A 302 9.14 -26.22 -22.54
N GLY A 303 9.75 -25.30 -23.31
CA GLY A 303 9.09 -24.63 -24.43
C GLY A 303 7.99 -23.66 -24.00
N LEU A 304 7.97 -23.25 -22.72
CA LEU A 304 7.05 -22.23 -22.20
C LEU A 304 7.49 -20.83 -22.64
N VAL A 305 8.78 -20.56 -22.46
CA VAL A 305 9.42 -19.31 -22.88
C VAL A 305 10.32 -19.62 -24.05
N LEU A 306 10.14 -18.87 -25.12
CA LEU A 306 10.97 -18.90 -26.31
C LEU A 306 11.88 -17.68 -26.29
N SER A 307 12.98 -17.76 -27.02
CA SER A 307 13.91 -16.66 -27.10
C SER A 307 14.31 -16.38 -28.54
N GLU A 308 14.09 -15.14 -28.97
CA GLU A 308 14.51 -14.64 -30.27
C GLU A 308 16.01 -14.30 -30.19
N ASN A 309 16.77 -14.63 -31.23
CA ASN A 309 18.24 -14.55 -31.25
C ASN A 309 18.97 -15.50 -30.29
N SER A 310 18.29 -16.54 -29.80
CA SER A 310 18.92 -17.65 -29.08
C SER A 310 20.07 -18.23 -29.89
N PHE A 311 21.29 -17.79 -29.55
CA PHE A 311 22.50 -18.60 -29.65
C PHE A 311 23.30 -18.56 -30.96
N ARG A 312 23.55 -17.35 -31.49
CA ARG A 312 24.90 -17.11 -32.01
C ARG A 312 25.87 -17.18 -30.83
N GLU A 313 26.98 -17.91 -30.95
CA GLU A 313 28.01 -18.03 -29.88
C GLU A 313 28.54 -16.67 -29.40
N THR A 314 28.28 -15.60 -30.17
CA THR A 314 28.71 -14.23 -29.94
C THR A 314 27.62 -13.28 -29.42
N ALA A 315 26.36 -13.70 -29.28
CA ALA A 315 25.29 -12.80 -28.84
C ALA A 315 25.48 -12.40 -27.37
N GLN A 316 25.54 -11.09 -27.09
CA GLN A 316 25.56 -10.60 -25.72
C GLN A 316 24.17 -10.81 -25.08
N PRO A 317 24.10 -11.07 -23.76
CA PRO A 317 22.82 -11.28 -23.07
C PRO A 317 21.81 -10.13 -23.20
N THR A 318 22.29 -8.93 -23.56
CA THR A 318 21.48 -7.74 -23.83
C THR A 318 20.63 -7.83 -25.07
N ASP A 319 20.98 -8.68 -26.04
CA ASP A 319 20.29 -8.78 -27.33
C ASP A 319 19.27 -9.92 -27.37
N VAL A 320 19.07 -10.59 -26.22
CA VAL A 320 18.23 -11.76 -26.07
C VAL A 320 16.83 -11.30 -25.68
N GLN A 321 15.89 -11.44 -26.61
CA GLN A 321 14.48 -11.20 -26.36
C GLN A 321 13.80 -12.49 -25.96
N LEU A 322 12.92 -12.41 -24.96
CA LEU A 322 12.13 -13.53 -24.44
C LEU A 322 10.67 -13.29 -24.78
N TYR A 323 9.96 -14.33 -25.18
CA TYR A 323 8.52 -14.28 -25.42
C TYR A 323 7.84 -15.57 -24.96
N LEU A 324 6.55 -15.49 -24.68
CA LEU A 324 5.77 -16.65 -24.27
C LEU A 324 5.37 -17.46 -25.52
N ALA A 325 5.43 -18.79 -25.45
CA ALA A 325 4.94 -19.62 -26.54
C ALA A 325 3.42 -19.44 -26.75
N ASP A 326 2.96 -19.40 -28.01
CA ASP A 326 1.55 -19.20 -28.36
C ASP A 326 0.59 -20.12 -27.61
N TRP A 327 0.95 -21.39 -27.47
CA TRP A 327 0.11 -22.38 -26.78
C TRP A 327 -0.01 -22.05 -25.28
N ALA A 328 1.05 -21.53 -24.67
CA ALA A 328 1.07 -21.12 -23.27
C ALA A 328 0.24 -19.86 -23.07
N SER A 329 0.40 -18.85 -23.92
CA SER A 329 -0.42 -17.63 -23.91
C SER A 329 -1.91 -17.98 -24.02
N LYS A 330 -2.30 -18.78 -25.02
CA LYS A 330 -3.69 -19.24 -25.21
C LYS A 330 -4.22 -20.04 -24.02
N SER A 331 -3.40 -20.90 -23.42
CA SER A 331 -3.82 -21.71 -22.26
C SER A 331 -4.07 -20.86 -21.01
N LEU A 332 -3.28 -19.81 -20.80
CA LEU A 332 -3.39 -18.92 -19.65
C LEU A 332 -4.66 -18.06 -19.69
N VAL A 333 -5.08 -17.62 -20.87
CA VAL A 333 -6.26 -16.76 -21.02
C VAL A 333 -7.55 -17.51 -21.32
N ALA A 334 -7.49 -18.84 -21.51
CA ALA A 334 -8.65 -19.66 -21.87
C ALA A 334 -9.80 -19.61 -20.85
N GLY A 335 -9.50 -19.30 -19.58
CA GLY A 335 -10.48 -19.18 -18.49
C GLY A 335 -11.09 -17.78 -18.32
N LEU A 336 -10.65 -16.79 -19.10
CA LEU A 336 -11.14 -15.42 -19.01
C LEU A 336 -12.37 -15.26 -19.92
N ASN A 337 -13.50 -14.78 -19.38
CA ASN A 337 -14.73 -14.63 -20.18
C ASN A 337 -14.61 -13.46 -21.16
N HIS A 338 -13.79 -12.47 -20.81
CA HIS A 338 -13.42 -11.35 -21.64
C HIS A 338 -11.94 -11.06 -21.45
N LEU A 339 -11.22 -10.83 -22.55
CA LEU A 339 -9.89 -10.28 -22.47
C LEU A 339 -10.02 -8.87 -21.87
N PRO A 340 -9.34 -8.58 -20.75
CA PRO A 340 -9.43 -7.29 -20.11
C PRO A 340 -8.93 -6.22 -21.07
N ARG A 341 -9.85 -5.41 -21.59
CA ARG A 341 -9.51 -4.16 -22.25
C ARG A 341 -9.18 -3.18 -21.13
N LEU A 342 -7.99 -2.61 -21.13
CA LEU A 342 -7.71 -1.44 -20.30
C LEU A 342 -8.66 -0.34 -20.78
N ASP A 343 -9.74 -0.11 -20.03
CA ASP A 343 -10.55 1.07 -20.24
C ASP A 343 -9.70 2.25 -19.78
N SER A 344 -9.71 3.36 -20.51
CA SER A 344 -8.88 4.53 -20.19
C SER A 344 -9.11 5.07 -18.76
N ARG A 345 -10.25 4.73 -18.15
CA ARG A 345 -10.64 5.05 -16.77
C ARG A 345 -9.98 4.17 -15.71
N ASP A 346 -9.55 2.95 -16.06
CA ASP A 346 -8.79 2.07 -15.16
C ASP A 346 -7.29 2.46 -15.10
N LEU A 347 -6.86 3.34 -16.03
CA LEU A 347 -5.54 3.97 -16.04
C LEU A 347 -5.51 5.28 -15.22
N ASP A 348 -6.66 5.92 -14.97
CA ASP A 348 -6.75 7.26 -14.34
C ASP A 348 -6.29 7.36 -12.87
N PRO A 349 -6.36 6.35 -11.98
CA PRO A 349 -5.70 6.47 -10.68
C PRO A 349 -4.16 6.31 -10.78
N PHE A 350 -3.62 6.06 -11.98
CA PHE A 350 -2.20 5.80 -12.21
C PHE A 350 -1.51 6.81 -13.15
N THR A 351 -2.26 7.74 -13.75
CA THR A 351 -1.74 8.82 -14.61
C THR A 351 -2.00 10.22 -14.06
N SER A 352 -2.63 10.36 -12.90
CA SER A 352 -2.76 11.66 -12.23
C SER A 352 -1.45 12.06 -11.52
N ASP A 353 -0.38 12.15 -12.30
CA ASP A 353 0.77 13.00 -12.04
C ASP A 353 1.21 13.58 -13.39
N SER A 354 0.57 14.67 -13.77
CA SER A 354 1.20 15.78 -14.48
C SER A 354 0.35 17.03 -14.27
N PRO A 355 0.98 18.21 -14.12
CA PRO A 355 0.32 19.48 -13.83
C PRO A 355 -0.65 19.95 -14.92
#